data_AF-A0A948ZEW2-F1
#
_entry.id   AF-A0A948ZEW2-F1
#
_cell.length_a   1.000
_cell.length_b   1.000
_cell.length_c   1.000
_cell.angle_alpha   90.00
_cell.angle_beta   90.00
_cell.angle_gamma   90.00
#
_symmetry.space_group_name_H-M   'P 1'
#
loop_
_entity.id
_entity.type
_entity.pdbx_description
1 polymer ?
#
loop_
_entity_poly.entity_id
_entity_poly.type
_entity_poly.pdbx_seq_one_letter_code
_entity_poly.pdbx_strand_id
1 'polypeptide(L)'
;MMTTSTTARPAAPSRIAPNPGVAAAVFALAAVLSLGAIVGPNLVANELGMTMTMGMTHYMELLAVHQPRNLLIFMAIPVVLVETLAIAELAILFQRAASPDWVRATSRVAGLLAGPVMVAIFLHLMVNAVIPLTVSGGWRGPADVIAVLFYLSGVVPFVGITLVELGVLGTGEIDALKLHATFIAIFLVVAHVAMIFGMLDPAVLGFQMLHH
;
A
#
# COMPACT_ATOMS: atom_id res chain seq x y z
N MET A 1 -25.16 -59.44 3.77
CA MET A 1 -25.42 -58.15 4.44
C MET A 1 -24.33 -57.19 3.97
N MET A 2 -24.61 -56.37 2.96
CA MET A 2 -23.62 -55.55 2.26
C MET A 2 -23.64 -54.16 2.88
N THR A 3 -22.65 -53.84 3.70
CA THR A 3 -22.51 -52.52 4.33
C THR A 3 -22.03 -51.53 3.28
N THR A 4 -22.94 -50.70 2.77
CA THR A 4 -22.61 -49.53 1.97
C THR A 4 -21.96 -48.48 2.86
N SER A 5 -20.64 -48.36 2.76
CA SER A 5 -19.88 -47.25 3.32
C SER A 5 -20.21 -45.98 2.55
N THR A 6 -21.05 -45.12 3.11
CA THR A 6 -21.28 -43.76 2.59
C THR A 6 -20.00 -42.96 2.77
N THR A 7 -19.22 -42.81 1.71
CA THR A 7 -18.13 -41.84 1.62
C THR A 7 -18.72 -40.44 1.79
N ALA A 8 -18.58 -39.87 2.98
CA ALA A 8 -18.91 -38.48 3.24
C ALA A 8 -18.05 -37.61 2.32
N ARG A 9 -18.70 -36.94 1.37
CA ARG A 9 -18.08 -35.96 0.47
C ARG A 9 -17.38 -34.89 1.33
N PRO A 10 -16.12 -34.52 1.05
CA PRO A 10 -15.46 -33.44 1.78
C PRO A 10 -16.33 -32.18 1.68
N ALA A 11 -16.64 -31.56 2.82
CA ALA A 11 -17.34 -30.29 2.85
C ALA A 11 -16.59 -29.29 1.96
N ALA A 12 -17.30 -28.68 1.01
CA ALA A 12 -16.71 -27.67 0.14
C ALA A 12 -16.11 -26.54 1.00
N PRO A 13 -14.93 -26.00 0.64
CA PRO A 13 -14.32 -24.91 1.40
C PRO A 13 -15.29 -23.74 1.52
N SER A 14 -15.39 -23.17 2.72
CA SER A 14 -16.32 -22.08 3.02
C SER A 14 -16.00 -20.88 2.14
N ARG A 15 -16.93 -20.53 1.24
CA ARG A 15 -16.86 -19.27 0.49
C ARG A 15 -16.72 -18.12 1.49
N ILE A 16 -15.69 -17.29 1.34
CA ILE A 16 -15.67 -15.95 1.93
C ILE A 16 -16.81 -15.19 1.24
N ALA A 17 -17.99 -15.19 1.85
CA ALA A 17 -19.14 -14.50 1.27
C ALA A 17 -18.91 -12.99 1.40
N PRO A 18 -19.08 -12.21 0.31
CA PRO A 18 -19.01 -10.76 0.39
C PRO A 18 -20.02 -10.25 1.41
N ASN A 19 -19.55 -9.53 2.43
CA ASN A 19 -20.41 -8.92 3.44
C ASN A 19 -20.68 -7.46 3.07
N PRO A 20 -21.92 -7.09 2.71
CA PRO A 20 -22.23 -5.74 2.25
C PRO A 20 -22.02 -4.68 3.33
N GLY A 21 -22.18 -5.04 4.62
CA GLY A 21 -21.94 -4.11 5.72
C GLY A 21 -20.46 -3.78 5.90
N VAL A 22 -19.58 -4.77 5.77
CA VAL A 22 -18.13 -4.56 5.81
C VAL A 22 -17.66 -3.76 4.59
N ALA A 23 -18.17 -4.10 3.40
CA ALA A 23 -17.86 -3.35 2.19
C ALA A 23 -18.27 -1.88 2.32
N ALA A 24 -19.49 -1.60 2.77
CA ALA A 24 -19.96 -0.23 2.99
C ALA A 24 -19.08 0.53 4.00
N ALA A 25 -18.66 -0.12 5.10
CA ALA A 25 -17.76 0.50 6.08
C ALA A 25 -16.38 0.82 5.50
N VAL A 26 -15.80 -0.09 4.71
CA VAL A 26 -14.50 0.13 4.04
C VAL A 26 -14.59 1.25 3.02
N PHE A 27 -15.66 1.31 2.22
CA PHE A 27 -15.86 2.40 1.27
C PHE A 27 -16.11 3.74 1.96
N ALA A 28 -16.87 3.75 3.05
CA ALA A 28 -17.07 4.95 3.86
C ALA A 28 -15.74 5.43 4.46
N LEU A 29 -14.93 4.53 5.02
CA LEU A 29 -13.59 4.84 5.52
C LEU A 29 -12.70 5.40 4.40
N ALA A 30 -12.64 4.73 3.25
CA ALA A 30 -11.88 5.19 2.10
C ALA A 30 -12.32 6.58 1.65
N ALA A 31 -13.63 6.85 1.59
CA ALA A 31 -14.17 8.16 1.23
C ALA A 31 -13.79 9.24 2.25
N VAL A 32 -13.89 8.97 3.55
CA VAL A 32 -13.51 9.91 4.62
C VAL A 32 -12.02 10.20 4.58
N LEU A 33 -11.17 9.17 4.48
CA LEU A 33 -9.72 9.34 4.40
C LEU A 33 -9.32 10.08 3.12
N SER A 34 -9.94 9.76 1.99
CA SER A 34 -9.67 10.44 0.70
C SER A 34 -10.09 11.90 0.74
N LEU A 35 -11.26 12.20 1.32
CA LEU A 35 -11.72 13.58 1.48
C LEU A 35 -10.75 14.35 2.40
N GLY A 36 -10.35 13.75 3.52
CA GLY A 36 -9.35 14.32 4.42
C GLY A 36 -7.99 14.52 3.76
N ALA A 37 -7.57 13.60 2.89
CA ALA A 37 -6.33 13.69 2.13
C ALA A 37 -6.35 14.84 1.10
N ILE A 38 -7.49 15.10 0.46
CA ILE A 38 -7.62 16.14 -0.57
C ILE A 38 -7.85 17.52 0.06
N VAL A 39 -8.71 17.62 1.08
CA VAL A 39 -9.11 18.88 1.72
C VAL A 39 -8.20 19.26 2.89
N GLY A 40 -7.47 18.29 3.45
CA GLY A 40 -6.57 18.49 4.57
C GLY A 40 -5.38 19.40 4.26
N PRO A 41 -4.58 19.73 5.28
CA PRO A 41 -3.42 20.59 5.12
C PRO A 41 -2.42 19.96 4.15
N ASN A 42 -1.79 20.78 3.31
CA ASN A 42 -0.74 20.31 2.42
C ASN A 42 0.47 19.84 3.24
N LEU A 43 0.70 18.53 3.31
CA LEU A 43 1.81 17.93 4.08
C LEU A 43 3.13 17.93 3.30
N VAL A 44 3.07 18.26 2.01
CA VAL A 44 4.20 18.37 1.07
C VAL A 44 4.79 19.79 1.09
N ALA A 45 3.98 20.81 1.42
CA ALA A 45 4.43 22.20 1.45
C ALA A 45 5.57 22.38 2.45
N ASN A 46 6.71 22.89 1.99
CA ASN A 46 7.81 23.33 2.85
C ASN A 46 7.57 24.80 3.21
N GLU A 47 7.18 25.11 4.45
CA GLU A 47 7.05 26.52 4.90
C GLU A 47 8.42 27.22 5.03
N LEU A 48 9.51 26.46 5.03
CA LEU A 48 10.88 26.98 4.92
C LEU A 48 11.34 26.87 3.47
N GLY A 49 11.12 27.95 2.71
CA GLY A 49 11.65 28.09 1.36
C GLY A 49 13.18 27.95 1.31
N MET A 50 13.66 27.24 0.28
CA MET A 50 14.97 27.42 -0.36
C MET A 50 16.27 27.00 0.35
N THR A 51 16.37 25.88 1.10
CA THR A 51 17.72 25.45 1.58
C THR A 51 18.08 23.97 1.65
N MET A 52 17.20 23.00 1.35
CA MET A 52 17.56 21.56 1.41
C MET A 52 17.68 20.87 0.04
N THR A 53 17.75 21.65 -1.03
CA THR A 53 17.64 21.22 -2.44
C THR A 53 18.87 20.54 -3.03
N MET A 54 19.95 20.32 -2.28
CA MET A 54 21.19 19.81 -2.86
C MET A 54 21.36 18.30 -2.59
N GLY A 55 20.78 17.47 -3.46
CA GLY A 55 21.16 16.05 -3.61
C GLY A 55 20.10 14.99 -3.28
N MET A 56 18.84 15.36 -2.99
CA MET A 56 17.78 14.38 -2.65
C MET A 56 16.59 14.44 -3.62
N THR A 57 15.97 13.28 -3.88
CA THR A 57 14.68 13.18 -4.59
C THR A 57 13.54 13.82 -3.80
N HIS A 58 12.42 14.16 -4.46
CA HIS A 58 11.22 14.65 -3.79
C HIS A 58 10.64 13.61 -2.83
N TYR A 59 10.81 12.32 -3.11
CA TYR A 59 10.39 11.27 -2.19
C TYR A 59 11.17 11.32 -0.88
N MET A 60 12.51 11.50 -0.91
CA MET A 60 13.29 11.64 0.32
C MET A 60 13.03 12.95 1.04
N GLU A 61 12.85 14.04 0.31
CA GLU A 61 12.47 15.33 0.90
C GLU A 61 11.13 15.22 1.65
N LEU A 62 10.12 14.59 1.05
CA LEU A 62 8.81 14.37 1.68
C LEU A 62 8.95 13.70 3.06
N LEU A 63 9.84 12.70 3.18
CA LEU A 63 10.06 11.96 4.42
C LEU A 63 10.93 12.72 5.44
N ALA A 64 11.80 13.62 4.97
CA ALA A 64 12.67 14.44 5.81
C ALA A 64 11.96 15.68 6.38
N VAL A 65 10.96 16.20 5.66
CA VAL A 65 10.18 17.37 6.05
C VAL A 65 9.16 17.02 7.14
N HIS A 66 8.91 17.94 8.07
CA HIS A 66 7.92 17.78 9.14
C HIS A 66 8.03 16.49 9.95
N GLN A 67 9.25 16.06 10.26
CA GLN A 67 9.46 14.89 11.13
C GLN A 67 8.92 15.13 12.55
N PRO A 68 8.31 14.10 13.17
CA PRO A 68 8.24 12.69 12.71
C PRO A 68 7.01 12.37 11.83
N ARG A 69 6.11 13.33 11.62
CA ARG A 69 4.77 13.09 11.07
C ARG A 69 4.80 12.52 9.66
N ASN A 70 5.55 13.12 8.74
CA ASN A 70 5.55 12.69 7.34
C ASN A 70 6.15 11.30 7.16
N LEU A 71 7.27 11.00 7.84
CA LEU A 71 7.87 9.67 7.84
C LEU A 71 6.87 8.61 8.32
N LEU A 72 6.13 8.92 9.40
CA LEU A 72 5.15 8.00 9.95
C LEU A 72 3.99 7.74 8.96
N ILE A 73 3.47 8.79 8.32
CA ILE A 73 2.33 8.69 7.40
C ILE A 73 2.72 8.03 6.07
N PHE A 74 3.81 8.49 5.45
CA PHE A 74 4.17 8.11 4.09
C PHE A 74 5.07 6.88 4.02
N MET A 75 5.67 6.42 5.11
CA MET A 75 6.50 5.22 5.10
C MET A 75 6.09 4.23 6.18
N ALA A 76 6.05 4.64 7.44
CA ALA A 76 5.86 3.68 8.53
C ALA A 76 4.50 2.99 8.46
N ILE A 77 3.40 3.73 8.23
CA ILE A 77 2.06 3.15 8.14
C ILE A 77 1.96 2.12 6.99
N PRO A 78 2.30 2.44 5.73
CA PRO A 78 2.27 1.44 4.65
C PRO A 78 3.17 0.23 4.91
N VAL A 79 4.39 0.45 5.41
CA VAL A 79 5.36 -0.63 5.67
C VAL A 79 4.86 -1.56 6.78
N VAL A 80 4.44 -1.01 7.91
CA VAL A 80 3.91 -1.82 9.03
C VAL A 80 2.67 -2.60 8.59
N LEU A 81 1.78 -2.03 7.78
CA LEU A 81 0.62 -2.74 7.26
C LEU A 81 1.04 -3.94 6.40
N VAL A 82 1.95 -3.75 5.42
CA VAL A 82 2.37 -4.87 4.57
C VAL A 82 3.18 -5.91 5.32
N GLU A 83 4.03 -5.51 6.26
CA GLU A 83 4.82 -6.43 7.07
C GLU A 83 3.93 -7.25 7.98
N THR A 84 2.92 -6.62 8.60
CA THR A 84 1.91 -7.32 9.40
C THR A 84 1.17 -8.35 8.54
N LEU A 85 0.76 -7.98 7.33
CA LEU A 85 0.13 -8.88 6.37
C LEU A 85 1.05 -10.03 5.98
N ALA A 86 2.30 -9.75 5.60
CA ALA A 86 3.27 -10.75 5.19
C ALA A 86 3.55 -11.77 6.31
N ILE A 87 3.74 -11.30 7.54
CA ILE A 87 3.98 -12.16 8.71
C ILE A 87 2.74 -12.98 9.05
N ALA A 88 1.55 -12.37 9.05
CA ALA A 88 0.31 -13.08 9.34
C ALA A 88 0.02 -14.15 8.29
N GLU A 89 0.20 -13.85 7.00
CA GLU A 89 0.04 -14.81 5.90
C GLU A 89 1.05 -15.95 5.98
N LEU A 90 2.31 -15.66 6.30
CA LEU A 90 3.32 -16.70 6.51
C LEU A 90 2.95 -17.61 7.70
N ALA A 91 2.47 -17.03 8.80
CA ALA A 91 2.01 -17.78 9.97
C ALA A 91 0.80 -18.67 9.65
N ILE A 92 -0.16 -18.16 8.86
CA ILE A 92 -1.33 -18.91 8.40
C ILE A 92 -0.91 -20.03 7.45
N LEU A 93 0.05 -19.79 6.55
CA LEU A 93 0.54 -20.79 5.60
C LEU A 93 1.20 -21.99 6.30
N PHE A 94 1.99 -21.73 7.35
CA PHE A 94 2.69 -22.78 8.10
C PHE A 94 1.76 -23.57 9.03
N GLN A 95 0.84 -22.91 9.72
CA GLN A 95 -0.02 -23.56 10.71
C GLN A 95 -1.36 -24.04 10.11
N ARG A 96 -1.78 -23.49 8.97
CA ARG A 96 -3.04 -23.77 8.27
C ARG A 96 -4.23 -23.77 9.24
N ALA A 97 -4.88 -24.93 9.40
CA ALA A 97 -6.03 -25.10 10.28
C ALA A 97 -5.70 -24.89 11.77
N ALA A 98 -4.44 -25.04 12.18
CA ALA A 98 -3.99 -24.82 13.55
C ALA A 98 -3.66 -23.35 13.86
N SER A 99 -3.75 -22.44 12.87
CA SER A 99 -3.43 -21.03 13.11
C SER A 99 -4.44 -20.42 14.11
N PRO A 100 -3.99 -19.60 15.08
CA PRO A 100 -4.90 -18.93 16.01
C PRO A 100 -5.86 -17.96 15.31
N ASP A 101 -7.09 -17.82 15.82
CA ASP A 101 -8.10 -16.93 15.23
C ASP A 101 -7.68 -15.45 15.24
N TRP A 102 -6.91 -15.02 16.24
CA TRP A 102 -6.42 -13.63 16.32
C TRP A 102 -5.46 -13.28 15.17
N VAL A 103 -4.70 -14.26 14.64
CA VAL A 103 -3.80 -14.04 13.49
C VAL A 103 -4.63 -13.81 12.23
N ARG A 104 -5.66 -14.63 12.00
CA ARG A 104 -6.60 -14.45 10.88
C ARG A 104 -7.35 -13.12 10.97
N ALA A 105 -7.81 -12.75 12.17
CA ALA A 105 -8.46 -11.47 12.40
C ALA A 105 -7.51 -10.30 12.11
N THR A 106 -6.24 -10.40 12.52
CA THR A 106 -5.24 -9.35 12.27
C THR A 106 -4.93 -9.21 10.78
N SER A 107 -4.70 -10.31 10.05
CA SER A 107 -4.50 -10.28 8.60
C SER A 107 -5.69 -9.61 7.90
N ARG A 108 -6.90 -10.04 8.25
CA ARG A 108 -8.13 -9.49 7.68
C ARG A 108 -8.30 -7.99 7.96
N VAL A 109 -8.07 -7.55 9.20
CA VAL A 109 -8.17 -6.11 9.54
C VAL A 109 -7.11 -5.30 8.80
N ALA A 110 -5.86 -5.75 8.77
CA ALA A 110 -4.79 -5.08 8.04
C ALA A 110 -5.09 -4.99 6.53
N GLY A 111 -5.63 -6.06 5.94
CA GLY A 111 -5.97 -6.11 4.52
C GLY A 111 -7.16 -5.23 4.16
N LEU A 112 -8.15 -5.09 5.05
CA LEU A 112 -9.27 -4.16 4.88
C LEU A 112 -8.85 -2.69 5.02
N LEU A 113 -7.82 -2.39 5.83
CA LEU A 113 -7.29 -1.04 6.01
C LEU A 113 -6.28 -0.63 4.93
N ALA A 114 -5.56 -1.58 4.35
CA ALA A 114 -4.51 -1.35 3.36
C ALA A 114 -4.97 -0.42 2.22
N GLY A 115 -5.99 -0.83 1.46
CA GLY A 115 -6.53 -0.06 0.34
C GLY A 115 -6.95 1.37 0.72
N PRO A 116 -7.86 1.57 1.68
CA PRO A 116 -8.28 2.91 2.12
C PRO A 116 -7.14 3.84 2.49
N VAL A 117 -6.15 3.34 3.24
CA VAL A 117 -4.98 4.12 3.66
C VAL A 117 -4.12 4.50 2.45
N MET A 118 -3.80 3.53 1.59
CA MET A 118 -2.92 3.78 0.44
C MET A 118 -3.60 4.68 -0.61
N VAL A 119 -4.92 4.57 -0.79
CA VAL A 119 -5.69 5.48 -1.66
C VAL A 119 -5.64 6.91 -1.12
N ALA A 120 -5.79 7.11 0.19
CA ALA A 120 -5.71 8.43 0.79
C ALA A 120 -4.32 9.06 0.58
N ILE A 121 -3.25 8.29 0.83
CA ILE A 121 -1.87 8.73 0.58
C ILE A 121 -1.67 9.06 -0.91
N PHE A 122 -2.11 8.18 -1.80
CA PHE A 122 -2.00 8.36 -3.24
C PHE A 122 -2.67 9.66 -3.68
N LEU A 123 -3.91 9.91 -3.25
CA LEU A 123 -4.65 11.12 -3.61
C LEU A 123 -4.00 12.38 -3.04
N HIS A 124 -3.52 12.32 -1.79
CA HIS A 124 -2.82 13.44 -1.17
C HIS A 124 -1.59 13.84 -1.98
N LEU A 125 -0.74 12.88 -2.34
CA LEU A 125 0.48 13.13 -3.10
C LEU A 125 0.20 13.46 -4.56
N MET A 126 -0.85 12.89 -5.16
CA MET A 126 -1.24 13.23 -6.52
C MET A 126 -1.59 14.71 -6.64
N VAL A 127 -2.42 15.21 -5.72
CA VAL A 127 -2.91 16.60 -5.71
C VAL A 127 -1.82 17.58 -5.25
N ASN A 128 -1.07 17.24 -4.21
CA ASN A 128 -0.15 18.20 -3.56
C ASN A 128 1.30 18.11 -4.04
N ALA A 129 1.72 17.00 -4.67
CA ALA A 129 3.08 16.81 -5.17
C ALA A 129 3.11 16.59 -6.69
N VAL A 130 2.52 15.49 -7.19
CA VAL A 130 2.72 15.04 -8.58
C VAL A 130 2.19 16.03 -9.60
N ILE A 131 0.95 16.51 -9.44
CA ILE A 131 0.36 17.49 -10.36
C ILE A 131 1.18 18.79 -10.36
N PRO A 132 1.46 19.43 -9.20
CA PRO A 132 2.34 20.59 -9.15
C PRO A 132 3.71 20.37 -9.81
N LEU A 133 4.41 19.28 -9.50
CA LEU A 133 5.74 18.96 -10.04
C LEU A 133 5.72 18.77 -11.56
N THR A 134 4.65 18.18 -12.09
CA THR A 134 4.51 17.92 -13.52
C THR A 134 4.20 19.19 -14.28
N VAL A 135 3.34 20.05 -13.74
CA VAL A 135 2.98 21.34 -14.37
C VAL A 135 4.12 22.35 -14.26
N SER A 136 4.83 22.39 -13.13
CA SER A 136 5.95 23.32 -12.93
C SER A 136 7.26 22.84 -13.55
N GLY A 137 7.32 21.60 -14.07
CA GLY A 137 8.56 20.98 -14.55
C GLY A 137 9.59 20.77 -13.44
N GLY A 138 9.15 20.62 -12.19
CA GLY A 138 10.02 20.61 -11.01
C GLY A 138 10.77 19.30 -10.75
N TRP A 139 10.58 18.28 -11.58
CA TRP A 139 11.18 16.95 -11.39
C TRP A 139 12.71 17.01 -11.32
N ARG A 140 13.30 16.35 -10.32
CA ARG A 140 14.76 16.27 -10.13
C ARG A 140 15.38 15.15 -10.94
N GLY A 141 14.99 15.00 -12.21
CA GLY A 141 15.52 13.97 -13.12
C GLY A 141 14.83 12.60 -13.03
N PRO A 142 15.33 11.60 -13.78
CA PRO A 142 14.64 10.31 -13.95
C PRO A 142 14.53 9.48 -12.67
N ALA A 143 15.52 9.55 -11.78
CA ALA A 143 15.52 8.83 -10.50
C ALA A 143 14.32 9.24 -9.64
N ASP A 144 14.04 10.53 -9.61
CA ASP A 144 12.95 11.14 -8.85
C ASP A 144 11.58 10.70 -9.39
N VAL A 145 11.43 10.70 -10.72
CA VAL A 145 10.22 10.21 -11.39
C VAL A 145 9.98 8.73 -11.07
N ILE A 146 11.02 7.89 -11.18
CA ILE A 146 10.93 6.45 -10.87
C ILE A 146 10.53 6.26 -9.40
N ALA A 147 11.18 6.96 -8.47
CA ALA A 147 10.89 6.83 -7.04
C ALA A 147 9.43 7.13 -6.71
N VAL A 148 8.92 8.28 -7.18
CA VAL A 148 7.55 8.72 -6.90
C VAL A 148 6.52 7.81 -7.59
N LEU A 149 6.74 7.44 -8.85
CA LEU A 149 5.79 6.60 -9.58
C LEU A 149 5.72 5.17 -9.01
N PHE A 150 6.86 4.57 -8.65
CA PHE A 150 6.86 3.25 -8.02
C PHE A 150 6.21 3.29 -6.64
N TYR A 151 6.46 4.33 -5.85
CA TYR A 151 5.78 4.52 -4.57
C TYR A 151 4.25 4.57 -4.75
N LEU A 152 3.77 5.41 -5.67
CA LEU A 152 2.33 5.57 -5.94
C LEU A 152 1.70 4.32 -6.55
N SER A 153 2.45 3.54 -7.34
CA SER A 153 1.96 2.28 -7.89
C SER A 153 1.61 1.25 -6.80
N GLY A 154 2.15 1.40 -5.59
CA GLY A 154 1.80 0.58 -4.42
C GLY A 154 0.31 0.63 -4.04
N VAL A 155 -0.46 1.62 -4.54
CA VAL A 155 -1.92 1.65 -4.39
C VAL A 155 -2.60 0.44 -5.04
N VAL A 156 -2.06 -0.07 -6.15
CA VAL A 156 -2.62 -1.20 -6.89
C VAL A 156 -2.63 -2.48 -6.05
N PRO A 157 -1.51 -2.97 -5.51
CA PRO A 157 -1.52 -4.15 -4.67
C PRO A 157 -2.31 -3.94 -3.36
N PHE A 158 -2.26 -2.76 -2.73
CA PHE A 158 -3.00 -2.52 -1.48
C PHE A 158 -4.52 -2.53 -1.68
N VAL A 159 -5.02 -1.91 -2.75
CA VAL A 159 -6.43 -2.00 -3.13
C VAL A 159 -6.78 -3.43 -3.53
N GLY A 160 -5.89 -4.12 -4.25
CA GLY A 160 -6.05 -5.53 -4.60
C GLY A 160 -6.26 -6.42 -3.36
N ILE A 161 -5.44 -6.25 -2.32
CA ILE A 161 -5.57 -6.93 -1.04
C ILE A 161 -6.94 -6.66 -0.41
N THR A 162 -7.36 -5.39 -0.31
CA THR A 162 -8.67 -5.04 0.25
C THR A 162 -9.82 -5.67 -0.55
N LEU A 163 -9.74 -5.70 -1.87
CA LEU A 163 -10.76 -6.32 -2.72
C LEU A 163 -10.83 -7.85 -2.54
N VAL A 164 -9.69 -8.51 -2.30
CA VAL A 164 -9.65 -9.92 -1.94
C VAL A 164 -10.32 -10.14 -0.57
N GLU A 165 -10.01 -9.33 0.44
CA GLU A 165 -10.62 -9.42 1.77
C GLU A 165 -12.14 -9.13 1.80
N LEU A 166 -12.61 -8.32 0.86
CA LEU A 166 -14.04 -8.06 0.67
C LEU A 166 -14.76 -9.20 -0.09
N GLY A 167 -14.04 -10.18 -0.61
CA GLY A 167 -14.59 -11.27 -1.42
C GLY A 167 -15.01 -10.83 -2.83
N VAL A 168 -14.51 -9.69 -3.32
CA VAL A 168 -14.75 -9.19 -4.68
C VAL A 168 -13.81 -9.86 -5.68
N LEU A 169 -12.57 -10.13 -5.27
CA LEU A 169 -11.55 -10.86 -6.04
C LEU A 169 -11.24 -12.20 -5.36
N GLY A 170 -11.03 -13.26 -6.14
CA GLY A 170 -10.63 -14.58 -5.60
C GLY A 170 -11.75 -15.28 -4.82
N THR A 171 -12.83 -15.66 -5.49
CA THR A 171 -14.03 -16.24 -4.85
C THR A 171 -13.84 -17.61 -4.17
N GLY A 172 -12.68 -18.25 -4.35
CA GLY A 172 -12.30 -19.49 -3.67
C GLY A 172 -11.22 -19.25 -2.62
N GLU A 173 -11.25 -19.98 -1.51
CA GLU A 173 -10.32 -19.81 -0.37
C GLU A 173 -8.84 -19.90 -0.79
N ILE A 174 -8.52 -20.87 -1.66
CA ILE A 174 -7.15 -21.04 -2.19
C ILE A 174 -6.77 -19.89 -3.13
N ASP A 175 -7.71 -19.39 -3.93
CA ASP A 175 -7.44 -18.32 -4.89
C ASP A 175 -7.30 -16.96 -4.20
N ALA A 176 -8.09 -16.71 -3.15
CA ALA A 176 -7.94 -15.55 -2.27
C ALA A 176 -6.55 -15.52 -1.64
N LEU A 177 -6.11 -16.62 -1.02
CA LEU A 177 -4.77 -16.73 -0.42
C LEU A 177 -3.65 -16.48 -1.44
N LYS A 178 -3.77 -17.05 -2.65
CA LYS A 178 -2.79 -16.83 -3.72
C LYS A 178 -2.75 -15.39 -4.19
N LEU A 179 -3.90 -14.76 -4.42
CA LEU A 179 -3.97 -13.36 -4.85
C LEU A 179 -3.44 -12.43 -3.75
N HIS A 180 -3.83 -12.68 -2.50
CA HIS A 180 -3.36 -11.91 -1.35
C HIS A 180 -1.82 -11.98 -1.26
N ALA A 181 -1.24 -13.17 -1.26
CA ALA A 181 0.21 -13.35 -1.24
C ALA A 181 0.91 -12.72 -2.47
N THR A 182 0.28 -12.80 -3.65
CA THR A 182 0.80 -12.20 -4.88
C THR A 182 0.86 -10.67 -4.78
N PHE A 183 -0.21 -10.04 -4.29
CA PHE A 183 -0.22 -8.59 -4.10
C PHE A 183 0.80 -8.12 -3.07
N ILE A 184 0.99 -8.85 -1.97
CA ILE A 184 2.07 -8.58 -1.01
C ILE A 184 3.43 -8.64 -1.71
N ALA A 185 3.70 -9.69 -2.48
CA ALA A 185 4.97 -9.84 -3.19
C ALA A 185 5.20 -8.70 -4.20
N ILE A 186 4.18 -8.32 -4.98
CA ILE A 186 4.24 -7.17 -5.90
C ILE A 186 4.54 -5.89 -5.11
N PHE A 187 3.84 -5.65 -4.01
CA PHE A 187 4.07 -4.46 -3.17
C PHE A 187 5.51 -4.40 -2.66
N LEU A 188 6.04 -5.51 -2.15
CA LEU A 188 7.42 -5.57 -1.69
C LEU A 188 8.40 -5.15 -2.80
N VAL A 189 8.24 -5.66 -4.02
CA VAL A 189 9.10 -5.27 -5.14
C VAL A 189 8.98 -3.77 -5.44
N VAL A 190 7.76 -3.25 -5.63
CA VAL A 190 7.59 -1.83 -6.03
C VAL A 190 8.02 -0.86 -4.93
N ALA A 191 7.76 -1.19 -3.66
CA ALA A 191 8.19 -0.39 -2.52
C ALA A 191 9.71 -0.36 -2.39
N HIS A 192 10.39 -1.49 -2.61
CA HIS A 192 11.86 -1.53 -2.60
C HIS A 192 12.46 -0.71 -3.74
N VAL A 193 11.90 -0.79 -4.95
CA VAL A 193 12.34 0.07 -6.06
C VAL A 193 12.16 1.55 -5.71
N ALA A 194 11.01 1.93 -5.16
CA ALA A 194 10.77 3.31 -4.73
C ALA A 194 11.78 3.80 -3.68
N MET A 195 12.13 2.97 -2.70
CA MET A 195 13.11 3.31 -1.67
C MET A 195 14.53 3.43 -2.23
N ILE A 196 14.95 2.50 -3.10
CA ILE A 196 16.28 2.52 -3.73
C ILE A 196 16.46 3.79 -4.57
N PHE A 197 15.53 4.06 -5.48
CA PHE A 197 15.61 5.25 -6.33
C PHE A 197 15.33 6.54 -5.56
N GLY A 198 14.55 6.47 -4.49
CA GLY A 198 14.31 7.58 -3.59
C GLY A 198 15.60 8.07 -2.93
N MET A 199 16.40 7.15 -2.39
CA MET A 199 17.67 7.47 -1.74
C MET A 199 18.82 7.74 -2.73
N LEU A 200 18.61 7.51 -4.02
CA LEU A 200 19.63 7.73 -5.05
C LEU A 200 19.81 9.22 -5.31
N ASP A 201 21.07 9.68 -5.32
CA ASP A 201 21.40 11.05 -5.73
C ASP A 201 20.96 11.27 -7.19
N PRO A 202 20.01 12.18 -7.46
CA PRO A 202 19.49 12.36 -8.80
C PRO A 202 20.56 12.79 -9.83
N ALA A 203 21.69 13.35 -9.39
CA ALA A 203 22.82 13.69 -10.25
C ALA A 203 23.41 12.45 -10.97
N VAL A 204 23.33 11.26 -10.37
CA VAL A 204 23.86 10.01 -10.92
C VAL A 204 23.14 9.60 -12.22
N LEU A 205 21.85 9.93 -12.36
CA LEU A 205 21.06 9.68 -13.56
C LEU A 205 20.93 10.91 -14.47
N GLY A 206 21.86 11.86 -14.35
CA GLY A 206 22.01 12.98 -15.28
C GLY A 206 21.22 14.24 -14.92
N PHE A 207 20.74 14.39 -13.68
CA PHE A 207 20.21 15.67 -13.23
C PHE A 207 21.35 16.70 -13.11
N GLN A 208 21.35 17.71 -13.98
CA GLN A 208 22.27 18.85 -13.90
C GLN A 208 21.51 20.04 -13.32
N MET A 209 21.86 20.45 -12.10
CA MET A 209 21.42 21.76 -11.60
C MET A 209 22.11 22.85 -12.43
N LEU A 210 21.34 23.55 -13.25
CA LEU A 210 21.78 24.80 -13.86
C LEU A 210 21.92 25.83 -12.72
N HIS A 211 23.17 26.01 -12.26
CA HIS A 211 23.52 27.15 -11.43
C HIS A 211 23.37 28.43 -12.27
N HIS A 212 22.37 29.25 -11.96
CA HIS A 212 22.31 30.65 -12.34
C HIS A 212 22.69 31.52 -11.14
#